data_AF-A0A5R8NPI0-F1
#
_entry.id   AF-A0A5R8NPI0-F1
#
_cell.length_a   1.000
_cell.length_b   1.000
_cell.length_c   1.000
_cell.angle_alpha   90.00
_cell.angle_beta   90.00
_cell.angle_gamma   90.00
#
_symmetry.space_group_name_H-M   'P 1'
#
loop_
_entity.id
_entity.type
_entity.pdbx_description
1 polymer ?
#
loop_
_entity_poly.entity_id
_entity_poly.type
_entity_poly.pdbx_seq_one_letter_code
_entity_poly.pdbx_strand_id
1 'polypeptide(L)' 'MTDPHTTPTPEIITGLLADTSPYLSCDECFDRIDEYVERRIADPHYDDLAMRVHLAGCGACAEEAATLHDLLEGHAR' A
#
# COMPACT_ATOMS: atom_id res chain seq x y z
N MET A 1 -20.37 -6.89 -6.06
CA MET A 1 -20.82 -6.12 -7.24
C MET A 1 -21.33 -4.79 -6.71
N THR A 2 -20.54 -3.74 -6.86
CA THR A 2 -20.85 -2.40 -6.34
C THR A 2 -22.00 -1.78 -7.14
N ASP A 3 -22.93 -1.09 -6.46
CA ASP A 3 -23.98 -0.32 -7.12
C ASP A 3 -23.34 0.83 -7.92
N PRO A 4 -23.56 0.91 -9.25
CA PRO A 4 -22.98 1.94 -10.11
C PRO A 4 -23.46 3.37 -9.80
N HIS A 5 -24.44 3.54 -8.91
CA HIS A 5 -24.98 4.84 -8.50
C HIS A 5 -24.47 5.34 -7.14
N THR A 6 -23.49 4.66 -6.55
CA THR A 6 -22.90 5.12 -5.29
C THR A 6 -22.16 6.44 -5.53
N THR A 7 -22.59 7.50 -4.84
CA THR A 7 -21.89 8.79 -4.88
C THR A 7 -20.55 8.62 -4.15
N PRO A 8 -19.41 8.95 -4.77
CA PRO A 8 -18.11 8.84 -4.12
C PRO A 8 -18.04 9.79 -2.93
N THR A 9 -17.52 9.29 -1.81
CA THR A 9 -17.28 10.13 -0.64
C THR A 9 -16.10 11.08 -0.89
N PRO A 10 -15.97 12.19 -0.14
CA PRO A 10 -14.83 13.08 -0.24
C PRO A 10 -13.48 12.37 -0.05
N GLU A 11 -13.43 11.33 0.77
CA GLU A 11 -12.23 10.52 1.02
C GLU A 11 -11.84 9.73 -0.24
N ILE A 12 -12.82 9.12 -0.92
CA ILE A 12 -12.59 8.42 -2.19
C ILE A 12 -12.04 9.39 -3.24
N ILE A 13 -12.63 10.59 -3.34
CA ILE A 13 -12.18 11.62 -4.29
C ILE A 13 -10.75 12.08 -3.96
N THR A 14 -10.43 12.25 -2.67
CA THR A 14 -9.10 12.66 -2.22
C THR A 14 -8.04 11.61 -2.58
N GLY A 15 -8.35 10.32 -2.41
CA GLY A 15 -7.44 9.23 -2.81
C GLY A 15 -7.18 9.20 -4.32
N LEU A 16 -8.20 9.46 -5.14
CA LEU A 16 -8.06 9.53 -6.61
C LEU A 16 -7.23 10.72 -7.10
N LEU A 17 -7.10 11.77 -6.28
CA LEU A 17 -6.34 12.99 -6.59
C LEU A 17 -5.04 13.08 -5.78
N ALA A 18 -4.63 11.99 -5.11
CA ALA A 18 -3.43 11.98 -4.30
C ALA A 18 -2.19 12.25 -5.18
N ASP A 19 -1.25 13.03 -4.62
CA ASP A 19 0.07 13.18 -5.23
C ASP A 19 0.82 11.86 -5.11
N THR A 20 1.10 11.24 -6.25
CA THR A 20 1.82 9.96 -6.34
C THR A 20 3.31 10.14 -6.58
N SER A 21 3.86 11.33 -6.31
CA SER A 21 5.30 11.59 -6.37
C SER A 21 6.02 11.24 -5.05
N PRO A 22 7.17 10.54 -5.10
CA PRO A 22 7.81 9.99 -6.29
C PRO A 22 7.05 8.77 -6.83
N TYR A 23 6.91 8.74 -8.16
CA TYR A 23 6.18 7.68 -8.84
C TYR A 23 6.86 6.32 -8.66
N LEU A 24 6.05 5.32 -8.34
CA LEU A 24 6.39 3.90 -8.34
C LEU A 24 5.24 3.17 -9.02
N SER A 25 5.55 2.31 -9.99
CA SER A 25 4.54 1.51 -10.68
C SER A 25 4.05 0.33 -9.83
N CYS A 26 2.88 -0.24 -10.17
CA CYS A 26 2.39 -1.45 -9.50
C CYS A 26 3.36 -2.64 -9.70
N ASP A 27 3.99 -2.75 -10.86
CA ASP A 27 4.94 -3.84 -11.15
C ASP A 27 6.20 -3.71 -10.28
N GLU A 28 6.78 -2.51 -10.20
CA GLU A 28 7.92 -2.25 -9.33
C GLU A 28 7.57 -2.39 -7.84
N CYS A 29 6.33 -2.04 -7.46
CA CYS A 29 5.82 -2.31 -6.12
C CYS A 29 5.81 -3.82 -5.85
N PHE A 30 5.22 -4.60 -6.76
CA PHE A 30 5.11 -6.05 -6.62
C PHE A 30 6.49 -6.73 -6.50
N ASP A 31 7.48 -6.30 -7.29
CA ASP A 31 8.85 -6.82 -7.21
C ASP A 31 9.55 -6.53 -5.87
N ARG A 32 9.06 -5.57 -5.09
CA ARG A 32 9.72 -5.04 -3.88
C ARG A 32 8.89 -5.20 -2.60
N ILE A 33 7.64 -5.64 -2.69
CA ILE A 33 6.68 -5.57 -1.59
C ILE A 33 7.10 -6.46 -0.41
N ASP A 34 7.69 -7.63 -0.71
CA ASP A 34 8.21 -8.54 0.32
C ASP A 34 9.33 -7.89 1.13
N GLU A 35 10.37 -7.40 0.44
CA GLU A 35 11.51 -6.74 1.08
C GLU A 35 11.08 -5.46 1.83
N TYR A 36 10.08 -4.74 1.32
CA TYR A 36 9.53 -3.57 2.00
C TYR A 36 8.87 -3.96 3.34
N VAL A 37 8.00 -4.96 3.34
CA VAL A 37 7.28 -5.40 4.56
C VAL A 37 8.26 -5.99 5.57
N GLU A 38 9.18 -6.85 5.14
CA GLU A 38 10.21 -7.43 6.02
C GLU A 38 11.05 -6.35 6.71
N ARG A 39 11.52 -5.35 5.95
CA ARG A 39 12.28 -4.23 6.51
C ARG A 39 11.45 -3.40 7.47
N ARG A 40 10.16 -3.23 7.21
CA ARG A 40 9.24 -2.47 8.08
C ARG A 40 8.98 -3.16 9.41
N ILE A 41 8.91 -4.49 9.41
CA ILE A 41 8.79 -5.32 10.62
C ILE A 41 10.11 -5.28 11.42
N ALA A 42 11.25 -5.41 10.74
CA ALA A 42 12.56 -5.40 11.39
C ALA A 42 12.93 -4.03 11.97
N ASP A 43 12.54 -2.94 11.31
CA ASP A 43 12.80 -1.56 11.72
C ASP A 43 11.54 -0.68 11.57
N PRO A 44 10.88 -0.31 12.68
CA PRO A 44 9.76 0.63 12.68
C PRO A 44 10.10 2.04 12.14
N HIS A 45 11.38 2.37 11.99
CA HIS A 45 11.86 3.62 11.39
C HIS A 45 12.25 3.49 9.91
N TYR A 46 12.21 2.29 9.33
CA TYR A 46 12.40 2.12 7.89
C TYR A 46 11.36 2.94 7.11
N ASP A 47 11.84 3.82 6.23
CA ASP A 47 11.01 4.64 5.35
C ASP A 47 11.45 4.48 3.91
N ASP A 48 10.47 4.22 3.06
CA ASP A 48 10.59 4.18 1.61
C ASP A 48 9.48 5.08 1.07
N LEU A 49 9.84 6.33 0.79
CA LEU A 49 8.87 7.36 0.40
C LEU A 49 8.06 6.93 -0.84
N ALA A 50 8.70 6.30 -1.82
CA ALA A 50 8.04 5.87 -3.07
C ALA A 50 7.03 4.76 -2.80
N MET A 51 7.41 3.75 -2.01
CA MET A 51 6.49 2.68 -1.64
C MET A 51 5.33 3.22 -0.80
N ARG A 52 5.60 4.07 0.19
CA ARG A 52 4.58 4.63 1.07
C ARG A 52 3.58 5.52 0.32
N VAL A 53 4.05 6.30 -0.65
CA VAL A 53 3.19 7.09 -1.55
C VAL A 53 2.36 6.17 -2.46
N HIS A 54 2.97 5.13 -3.03
CA HIS A 54 2.25 4.16 -3.87
C HIS A 54 1.13 3.44 -3.11
N LEU A 55 1.42 2.91 -1.91
CA LEU A 55 0.44 2.21 -1.08
C LEU A 55 -0.69 3.13 -0.58
N ALA A 56 -0.46 4.45 -0.50
CA ALA A 56 -1.53 5.40 -0.23
C ALA A 56 -2.46 5.63 -1.44
N GLY A 57 -1.95 5.46 -2.67
CA GLY A 57 -2.70 5.67 -3.91
C GLY A 57 -3.28 4.40 -4.56
N CYS A 58 -2.71 3.23 -4.27
CA CYS A 58 -3.11 1.94 -4.85
C CYS A 58 -3.69 1.02 -3.78
N GLY A 59 -5.02 0.92 -3.72
CA GLY A 59 -5.72 0.09 -2.73
C GLY A 59 -5.35 -1.41 -2.80
N ALA A 60 -5.15 -1.95 -4.01
CA ALA A 60 -4.78 -3.35 -4.18
C ALA A 60 -3.41 -3.67 -3.58
N CYS A 61 -2.40 -2.83 -3.84
CA CYS A 61 -1.07 -3.01 -3.27
C CYS A 61 -1.07 -2.76 -1.76
N ALA A 62 -1.90 -1.84 -1.26
CA ALA A 62 -2.07 -1.61 0.18
C ALA A 62 -2.63 -2.83 0.91
N GLU A 63 -3.64 -3.48 0.33
CA GLU A 63 -4.22 -4.72 0.86
C GLU A 63 -3.21 -5.87 0.86
N GLU A 64 -2.40 -5.98 -0.20
CA GLU A 64 -1.34 -6.98 -0.28
C GLU A 64 -0.27 -6.75 0.82
N ALA A 65 0.20 -5.51 0.99
CA ALA A 65 1.20 -5.18 2.01
C ALA A 65 0.70 -5.47 3.44
N ALA A 66 -0.57 -5.16 3.72
CA ALA A 66 -1.19 -5.45 5.01
C ALA A 66 -1.33 -6.96 5.25
N THR A 67 -1.76 -7.70 4.23
CA THR A 67 -1.91 -9.16 4.31
C THR A 67 -0.56 -9.84 4.57
N LEU A 68 0.50 -9.41 3.87
CA LEU A 68 1.83 -9.93 4.06
C LEU A 68 2.38 -9.60 5.46
N HIS A 69 2.14 -8.38 5.94
CA HIS A 69 2.53 -7.98 7.30
C HIS A 69 1.90 -8.89 8.37
N ASP A 70 0.58 -9.09 8.31
CA ASP A 70 -0.15 -9.96 9.23
C ASP A 70 0.35 -11.41 9.18
N LEU A 71 0.66 -11.91 7.98
CA LEU A 71 1.21 -13.26 7.78
C LEU A 71 2.57 -13.43 8.47
N LEU A 72 3.46 -12.45 8.32
CA LEU A 72 4.82 -12.50 8.86
C LEU A 72 4.84 -12.30 10.38
N GLU A 73 4.04 -11.40 10.93
CA GLU A 73 3.89 -11.27 12.39
C GLU A 73 3.26 -12.51 13.03
N GLY A 74 2.34 -13.19 12.33
CA GLY A 74 1.77 -14.46 12.75
C GLY A 74 2.76 -15.63 12.74
N HIS A 75 3.74 -15.62 11.83
CA HIS A 75 4.82 -16.63 11.75
C HIS A 75 5.95 -16.39 12.74
N ALA A 76 6.11 -15.19 13.27
CA ALA A 76 7.12 -14.86 14.28
C ALA A 76 6.81 -15.41 15.69
N ARG A 77 5.71 -16.17 15.85
CA ARG A 77 5.17 -16.64 17.13
C ARG A 77 5.31 -18.15 17.29
#